data_AF-A0A0E0DZR1-F1
#
_entry.id   AF-A0A0E0DZR1-F1
#
_cell.length_a   1.000
_cell.length_b   1.000
_cell.length_c   1.000
_cell.angle_alpha   90.00
_cell.angle_beta   90.00
_cell.angle_gamma   90.00
#
_symmetry.space_group_name_H-M   'P 1'
#
loop_
_entity.id
_entity.type
_entity.pdbx_description
1 polymer ?
#
loop_
_entity_poly.entity_id
_entity_poly.type
_entity_poly.pdbx_seq_one_letter_code
_entity_poly.pdbx_strand_id
1 'polypeptide(L)'
;MDETAGRALFYYLAKADGGSAMSSKAPLLLWLNGGLDCSSLGYGTMEELGPFRVKSDGETLSARMRWPPVSSHHVALTSPPLLL
;
A
#
# COMPACT_ATOMS: atom_id res chain seq x y z
N MET A 1 -0.04 -6.66 -16.64
CA MET A 1 -1.27 -7.35 -17.06
C MET A 1 -0.82 -8.56 -17.86
N ASP A 2 -1.38 -9.72 -17.54
CA ASP A 2 -1.27 -10.93 -18.35
C ASP A 2 -2.53 -10.98 -19.21
N GLU A 3 -2.40 -10.57 -20.46
CA GLU A 3 -3.53 -10.45 -21.39
C GLU A 3 -4.12 -11.81 -21.75
N THR A 4 -3.26 -12.83 -21.83
CA THR A 4 -3.68 -14.20 -22.15
C THR A 4 -4.48 -14.86 -21.04
N ALA A 5 -4.11 -14.64 -19.78
CA ALA A 5 -4.82 -15.19 -18.63
C ALA A 5 -5.82 -14.20 -18.00
N GLY A 6 -5.96 -12.98 -18.54
CA GLY A 6 -6.84 -11.94 -18.00
C GLY A 6 -6.46 -11.46 -16.59
N ARG A 7 -5.19 -11.59 -16.17
CA ARG A 7 -4.77 -11.24 -14.80
C ARG A 7 -4.13 -9.86 -14.75
N ALA A 8 -4.53 -9.05 -13.78
CA ALA A 8 -3.91 -7.78 -13.48
C ALA A 8 -3.59 -7.71 -11.98
N LEU A 9 -2.55 -6.96 -11.61
CA LEU A 9 -2.27 -6.62 -10.21
C LEU A 9 -2.84 -5.24 -9.94
N PHE A 10 -3.39 -5.05 -8.75
CA PHE A 10 -3.71 -3.73 -8.23
C PHE A 10 -2.53 -3.23 -7.38
N TYR A 11 -2.22 -1.94 -7.46
CA TYR A 11 -1.19 -1.31 -6.65
C TYR A 11 -1.71 -0.05 -5.96
N TYR A 12 -1.19 0.21 -4.76
CA TYR A 12 -1.35 1.47 -4.05
C TYR A 12 0.04 2.06 -3.77
N LEU A 13 0.26 3.32 -4.17
CA LEU A 13 1.51 4.06 -3.98
C LEU A 13 1.28 5.22 -3.00
N ALA A 14 1.89 5.13 -1.81
CA ALA A 14 2.03 6.25 -0.90
C ALA A 14 3.39 6.92 -1.12
N LYS A 15 3.39 8.22 -1.43
CA LYS A 15 4.63 8.96 -1.67
C LYS A 15 5.27 9.45 -0.38
N ALA A 16 6.60 9.59 -0.41
CA ALA A 16 7.37 10.22 0.66
C ALA A 16 6.94 11.69 0.87
N ASP A 17 6.71 12.09 2.13
CA ASP A 17 6.19 13.42 2.51
C ASP A 17 7.25 14.34 3.18
N GLY A 18 8.52 14.22 2.76
CA GLY A 18 9.63 15.03 3.29
C GLY A 18 9.83 16.41 2.62
N GLY A 19 8.83 16.93 1.90
CA GLY A 19 8.98 18.09 0.99
C GLY A 19 9.53 17.72 -0.40
N SER A 20 9.37 18.60 -1.41
CA SER A 20 9.57 18.23 -2.83
C SER A 20 10.99 17.75 -3.18
N ALA A 21 12.01 18.36 -2.59
CA ALA A 21 13.41 18.02 -2.85
C ALA A 21 13.81 16.65 -2.27
N MET A 22 13.37 16.30 -1.06
CA MET A 22 13.61 14.98 -0.47
C MET A 22 12.73 13.88 -1.07
N SER A 23 11.47 14.19 -1.39
CA SER A 23 10.53 13.23 -1.98
C SER A 23 11.02 12.70 -3.33
N SER A 24 11.65 13.53 -4.17
CA SER A 24 12.19 13.09 -5.47
C SER A 24 13.34 12.07 -5.39
N LYS A 25 14.08 12.03 -4.27
CA LYS A 25 15.24 11.15 -4.06
C LYS A 25 14.96 9.99 -3.11
N ALA A 26 13.76 9.95 -2.55
CA ALA A 26 13.33 8.89 -1.64
C ALA A 26 13.31 7.53 -2.37
N PRO A 27 13.90 6.46 -1.81
CA PRO A 27 13.82 5.13 -2.41
C PRO A 27 12.38 4.60 -2.47
N LEU A 28 12.16 3.63 -3.35
CA LEU A 28 10.92 2.88 -3.47
C LEU A 28 11.00 1.63 -2.60
N LEU A 29 10.11 1.52 -1.61
CA LEU A 29 9.88 0.34 -0.82
C LEU A 29 8.70 -0.43 -1.40
N LEU A 30 8.97 -1.64 -1.90
CA LEU A 30 7.95 -2.59 -2.32
C LEU A 30 7.55 -3.46 -1.12
N TRP A 31 6.26 -3.49 -0.81
CA TRP A 31 5.69 -4.31 0.25
C TRP A 31 4.76 -5.38 -0.30
N LEU A 32 5.02 -6.62 0.10
CA LEU A 32 4.27 -7.80 -0.30
C LEU A 32 3.88 -8.56 0.97
N ASN A 33 2.59 -8.65 1.24
CA ASN A 33 2.09 -9.59 2.22
C ASN A 33 2.08 -11.01 1.63
N GLY A 34 2.40 -11.99 2.48
CA GLY A 34 2.25 -13.41 2.15
C GLY A 34 0.87 -13.95 2.56
N GLY A 35 0.63 -15.23 2.26
CA GLY A 35 -0.63 -15.93 2.53
C GLY A 35 -1.53 -16.01 1.29
N LEU A 36 -2.30 -17.10 1.17
CA LEU A 36 -3.36 -17.20 0.16
C LEU A 36 -4.48 -16.21 0.55
N ASP A 37 -4.95 -15.41 -0.40
CA ASP A 37 -6.03 -14.41 -0.25
C ASP A 37 -5.77 -13.25 0.73
N CYS A 38 -4.57 -13.10 1.27
CA CYS A 38 -4.20 -11.92 2.06
C CYS A 38 -3.86 -10.74 1.15
N SER A 39 -4.60 -9.64 1.27
CA SER A 39 -4.31 -8.41 0.52
C SER A 39 -3.17 -7.61 1.18
N SER A 40 -2.12 -7.29 0.41
CA SER A 40 -1.08 -6.33 0.83
C SER A 40 -1.63 -4.92 1.07
N LEU A 41 -2.76 -4.57 0.43
CA LEU A 41 -3.42 -3.29 0.64
C LEU A 41 -4.21 -3.29 1.94
N GLY A 42 -5.12 -4.26 2.11
CA GLY A 42 -5.99 -4.33 3.28
C GLY A 42 -5.19 -4.50 4.57
N TYR A 43 -4.56 -5.67 4.75
CA TYR A 43 -3.80 -5.95 5.97
C TYR A 43 -2.52 -5.09 6.05
N GLY A 44 -1.66 -5.17 5.04
CA GLY A 44 -0.32 -4.58 5.13
C GLY A 44 -0.35 -3.06 5.17
N THR A 45 -1.11 -2.46 4.26
CA THR A 45 -1.15 -1.00 4.18
C THR A 45 -2.16 -0.41 5.15
N MET A 46 -3.43 -0.84 5.18
CA MET A 46 -4.41 -0.15 6.03
C MET A 46 -4.30 -0.52 7.52
N GLU A 47 -3.94 -1.76 7.85
CA GLU A 47 -3.92 -2.24 9.25
C GLU A 47 -2.54 -2.26 9.90
N GLU A 48 -1.47 -2.50 9.15
CA GLU A 48 -0.14 -2.63 9.73
C GLU A 48 0.70 -1.37 9.58
N LEU A 49 1.10 -1.05 8.36
CA LEU A 49 2.14 -0.07 8.13
C LEU A 49 1.56 1.26 7.67
N GLY A 50 0.70 1.31 6.65
CA GLY A 50 0.32 2.48 5.82
C GLY A 50 0.10 3.84 6.49
N PRO A 51 0.13 4.94 5.71
CA PRO A 51 0.01 6.31 6.23
C PRO A 51 -1.33 6.57 6.94
N PHE A 52 -2.34 5.74 6.68
CA PHE A 52 -3.67 5.83 7.28
C PHE A 52 -4.08 4.52 7.94
N ARG A 53 -4.89 4.62 9.00
CA ARG A 53 -5.70 3.53 9.55
C ARG A 53 -7.16 3.77 9.20
N VAL A 54 -7.84 2.70 8.76
CA VAL A 54 -9.31 2.67 8.71
C VAL A 54 -9.83 2.68 10.15
N LYS A 55 -10.80 3.55 10.45
CA LYS A 55 -11.45 3.59 11.76
C LYS A 55 -12.52 2.50 11.86
N SER A 56 -13.02 2.27 13.07
CA SER A 56 -14.04 1.26 13.34
C SER A 56 -15.37 1.48 12.61
N ASP A 57 -15.62 2.69 12.11
CA ASP A 57 -16.78 2.99 11.27
C ASP A 57 -16.66 2.42 9.85
N GLY A 58 -15.47 1.98 9.43
CA GLY A 58 -15.20 1.46 8.08
C GLY A 58 -15.22 2.54 6.99
N GLU A 59 -15.45 3.81 7.34
CA GLU A 59 -15.67 4.90 6.39
C GLU A 59 -14.60 5.98 6.51
N THR A 60 -14.07 6.21 7.71
CA THR A 60 -13.13 7.31 7.94
C THR A 60 -11.70 6.81 8.18
N LEU A 61 -10.75 7.66 7.80
CA LEU A 61 -9.33 7.40 7.96
C LEU A 61 -8.74 8.25 9.08
N SER A 62 -7.74 7.70 9.76
CA SER A 62 -6.90 8.44 10.71
C SER A 62 -5.45 8.37 10.26
N ALA A 63 -4.76 9.52 10.24
CA ALA A 63 -3.34 9.57 9.88
C ALA A 63 -2.49 8.89 10.95
N ARG A 64 -1.52 8.08 10.52
CA ARG A 64 -0.53 7.49 11.42
C ARG A 64 0.61 8.48 11.64
N MET A 65 0.74 8.93 12.89
CA MET A 65 1.83 9.82 13.32
C MET A 65 3.23 9.20 13.24
N ARG A 66 3.31 7.86 13.12
CA ARG A 66 4.56 7.08 13.10
C ARG A 66 4.58 6.09 11.93
N TRP A 67 4.25 6.59 10.74
CA TRP A 67 4.53 5.92 9.47
C TRP A 67 6.05 5.94 9.18
N PRO A 68 6.73 4.80 8.92
CA PRO A 68 8.13 4.81 8.49
C PRO A 68 8.26 4.81 6.95
N PRO A 69 9.12 5.65 6.33
CA PRO A 69 9.50 7.00 6.71
C PRO A 69 9.03 8.06 5.69
N VAL A 70 8.94 9.31 6.12
CA VAL A 70 8.98 10.53 5.28
C VAL A 70 10.07 10.53 4.19
N SER A 71 10.98 9.55 4.20
CA SER A 71 12.08 9.35 3.26
C SER A 71 11.91 8.17 2.29
N SER A 72 10.75 7.50 2.17
CA SER A 72 10.54 6.45 1.16
C SER A 72 9.13 6.44 0.57
N HIS A 73 9.03 6.11 -0.73
CA HIS A 73 7.77 5.82 -1.39
C HIS A 73 7.39 4.37 -1.09
N HIS A 74 6.14 4.10 -0.72
CA HIS A 74 5.67 2.75 -0.38
C HIS A 74 4.68 2.25 -1.43
N VAL A 75 4.96 1.08 -2.01
CA VAL A 75 4.08 0.39 -2.95
C VAL A 75 3.59 -0.90 -2.35
N ALA A 76 2.27 -1.07 -2.26
CA ALA A 76 1.66 -2.35 -1.94
C ALA A 76 1.04 -2.95 -3.19
N LEU A 77 1.40 -4.20 -3.50
CA LEU A 77 0.81 -4.96 -4.61
C LEU A 77 -0.16 -6.00 -4.06
N THR A 78 -1.39 -5.98 -4.55
CA THR A 78 -2.39 -7.01 -4.25
C THR A 78 -2.81 -7.69 -5.55
N SER A 79 -2.86 -9.02 -5.53
CA SER A 79 -3.67 -9.72 -6.52
C SER A 79 -5.14 -9.36 -6.26
N PRO A 80 -5.95 -9.17 -7.31
CA PRO A 80 -7.39 -9.15 -7.16
C PRO A 80 -7.83 -10.49 -6.52
N PRO A 81 -8.99 -10.52 -5.82
CA PRO A 81 -9.60 -11.78 -5.43
C PRO A 81 -9.67 -12.68 -6.67
N LEU A 82 -9.35 -13.97 -6.52
CA LEU A 82 -9.76 -14.95 -7.51
C LEU A 82 -11.29 -14.94 -7.48
N LEU A 83 -11.91 -14.16 -8.37
CA LEU A 83 -13.35 -14.22 -8.60
C LEU A 83 -13.65 -15.67 -9.01
N LEU A 84 -14.37 -16.39 -8.15
CA LEU A 84 -15.13 -17.58 -8.54
C LEU A 84 -16.28 -17.16 -9.46
#